data_AF-A0A2V9JQQ7-F1
#
_entry.id   AF-A0A2V9JQQ7-F1
#
_cell.length_a   1.000
_cell.length_b   1.000
_cell.length_c   1.000
_cell.angle_alpha   90.00
_cell.angle_beta   90.00
_cell.angle_gamma   90.00
#
_symmetry.space_group_name_H-M   'P 1'
#
loop_
_entity.id
_entity.type
_entity.pdbx_description
1 polymer ?
#
loop_
_entity_poly.entity_id
_entity_poly.type
_entity_poly.pdbx_seq_one_letter_code
_entity_poly.pdbx_strand_id
1 'polypeptide(L)'
;MQQQPELVKGLGLYGATSVVVGTMIGTSIFLVPSIMLRHVGRPTVVIGVWIFAGILSLSGALGYAELGGAIPETGGEYVYLRRAYGRMTGFVYGWTQFVVAKSASVAAIATAFMLYLTYFFPGLTSDIWTWQDSIAGRTLTLRLTGLQLGATLMVLLVSGLNVLGVRRSGAVQTVFTLSKLGVLAVLIVLGLVLGHGSFSHFYQSVPHDARESFFAGAGVATVSALWAYDGWNNLSMVRRRRAAVPGRSRRHFRGHRSADLHLCYAQRVNARRLANTLCARL
;
A
#
# COMPACT_ATOMS: atom_id res chain seq x y z
N MET A 1 9.38 -1.49 37.12
CA MET A 1 8.65 -2.15 36.01
C MET A 1 8.17 -1.07 35.06
N GLN A 2 8.80 -0.92 33.89
CA GLN A 2 8.35 0.03 32.87
C GLN A 2 7.02 -0.46 32.31
N GLN A 3 5.93 0.29 32.55
CA GLN A 3 4.63 0.03 31.93
C GLN A 3 4.81 0.18 30.41
N GLN A 4 4.85 -0.94 29.70
CA GLN A 4 4.72 -0.91 28.24
C GLN A 4 3.35 -0.31 27.91
N PRO A 5 3.27 0.68 27.00
CA PRO A 5 1.98 1.23 26.59
C PRO A 5 1.10 0.08 26.07
N GLU A 6 0.01 -0.20 26.79
CA GLU A 6 -0.94 -1.25 26.41
C GLU A 6 -1.62 -0.82 25.11
N LEU A 7 -1.24 -1.44 23.99
CA LEU A 7 -1.84 -1.19 22.68
C LEU A 7 -3.36 -1.40 22.78
N VAL A 8 -4.14 -0.36 22.49
CA VAL A 8 -5.61 -0.36 22.60
C VAL A 8 -6.19 -1.59 21.90
N LYS A 9 -6.95 -2.37 22.66
CA LYS A 9 -7.52 -3.66 22.27
C LYS A 9 -8.60 -3.51 21.19
N GLY A 10 -8.52 -4.34 20.15
CA GLY A 10 -9.68 -5.02 19.57
C GLY A 10 -10.52 -4.26 18.54
N LEU A 11 -10.02 -4.14 17.31
CA LEU A 11 -10.90 -3.98 16.15
C LEU A 11 -11.64 -5.31 15.92
N GLY A 12 -12.97 -5.30 16.04
CA GLY A 12 -13.83 -6.40 15.63
C GLY A 12 -13.78 -6.64 14.11
N LEU A 13 -14.42 -7.70 13.60
CA LEU A 13 -14.40 -8.04 12.17
C LEU A 13 -14.80 -6.84 11.30
N TYR A 14 -15.96 -6.24 11.60
CA TYR A 14 -16.50 -5.09 10.89
C TYR A 14 -15.61 -3.84 10.99
N GLY A 15 -15.05 -3.59 12.17
CA GLY A 15 -14.11 -2.47 12.36
C GLY A 15 -12.84 -2.66 11.55
N ALA A 16 -12.28 -3.88 11.57
CA ALA A 16 -11.08 -4.21 10.81
C ALA A 16 -11.32 -4.15 9.29
N THR A 17 -12.45 -4.67 8.78
CA THR A 17 -12.79 -4.59 7.36
C THR A 17 -13.06 -3.14 6.94
N SER A 18 -13.77 -2.36 7.76
CA SER A 18 -14.03 -0.95 7.47
C SER A 18 -12.75 -0.13 7.41
N VAL A 19 -11.78 -0.39 8.31
CA VAL A 19 -10.48 0.27 8.29
C VAL A 19 -9.74 -0.06 7.00
N VAL A 20 -9.71 -1.33 6.59
CA VAL A 20 -9.01 -1.76 5.38
C VAL A 20 -9.61 -1.16 4.12
N VAL A 21 -10.93 -1.27 3.98
CA VAL A 21 -11.66 -0.67 2.85
C VAL A 21 -11.43 0.83 2.82
N GLY A 22 -11.47 1.50 3.98
CA GLY A 22 -11.20 2.93 4.11
C GLY A 22 -9.76 3.33 3.76
N THR A 23 -8.78 2.44 4.00
CA THR A 23 -7.38 2.65 3.63
C THR A 23 -7.10 2.39 2.15
N MET A 24 -7.73 1.37 1.55
CA MET A 24 -7.55 1.03 0.13
C MET A 24 -8.23 2.02 -0.79
N ILE A 25 -9.47 2.41 -0.49
CA ILE A 25 -10.19 3.38 -1.31
C ILE A 25 -9.57 4.74 -1.01
N GLY A 26 -8.55 5.14 -1.77
CA GLY A 26 -7.77 6.36 -1.53
C GLY A 26 -7.88 7.39 -2.63
N THR A 27 -6.99 8.38 -2.59
CA THR A 27 -6.82 9.41 -3.63
C THR A 27 -6.47 8.79 -4.99
N SER A 28 -5.89 7.60 -4.99
CA SER A 28 -5.41 6.89 -6.18
C SER A 28 -6.51 6.62 -7.20
N ILE A 29 -7.77 6.39 -6.79
CA ILE A 29 -8.87 6.15 -7.75
C ILE A 29 -9.14 7.35 -8.65
N PHE A 30 -8.85 8.57 -8.19
CA PHE A 30 -9.06 9.78 -8.97
C PHE A 30 -7.89 10.08 -9.92
N LEU A 31 -6.68 9.60 -9.60
CA LEU A 31 -5.46 9.91 -10.34
C LEU A 31 -5.02 8.79 -11.28
N VAL A 32 -5.02 7.55 -10.78
CA VAL A 32 -4.45 6.37 -11.43
C VAL A 32 -5.11 6.06 -12.77
N PRO A 33 -6.45 6.12 -12.95
CA PRO A 33 -7.06 5.85 -14.25
C PRO A 33 -6.52 6.74 -15.38
N SER A 34 -6.26 8.03 -15.09
CA SER A 34 -5.69 8.97 -16.05
C SER A 34 -4.25 8.59 -16.41
N ILE A 35 -3.44 8.22 -15.41
CA ILE A 35 -2.06 7.76 -15.62
C ILE A 35 -2.05 6.49 -16.48
N MET A 36 -2.85 5.48 -16.11
CA MET A 36 -2.95 4.22 -16.87
C MET A 36 -3.35 4.46 -18.32
N LEU A 37 -4.32 5.36 -18.55
CA LEU A 37 -4.81 5.65 -19.89
C LEU A 37 -3.76 6.35 -20.77
N ARG A 38 -2.88 7.19 -20.19
CA ARG A 38 -1.76 7.82 -20.91
C ARG A 38 -0.69 6.83 -21.37
N HIS A 39 -0.49 5.73 -20.63
CA HIS A 39 0.48 4.70 -20.98
C HIS A 39 -0.08 3.64 -21.93
N VAL A 40 -1.37 3.31 -21.79
CA VAL A 40 -1.98 2.17 -22.49
C VAL A 40 -2.89 2.59 -23.64
N GLY A 41 -3.43 3.81 -23.61
CA GLY A 41 -4.24 4.41 -24.67
C GLY A 41 -5.62 3.79 -24.91
N ARG A 42 -5.98 2.69 -24.22
CA ARG A 42 -7.23 1.95 -24.47
C ARG A 42 -7.97 1.65 -23.15
N PRO A 43 -9.22 2.13 -22.98
CA PRO A 43 -10.00 1.90 -21.76
C PRO A 43 -10.23 0.42 -21.41
N THR A 44 -10.44 -0.42 -22.43
CA THR A 44 -10.59 -1.89 -22.27
C THR A 44 -9.39 -2.53 -21.59
N VAL A 45 -8.17 -2.12 -21.95
CA VAL A 45 -6.95 -2.65 -21.35
C VAL A 45 -6.80 -2.14 -19.92
N VAL A 46 -7.14 -0.87 -19.65
CA VAL A 46 -7.15 -0.31 -18.28
C VAL A 46 -8.07 -1.13 -17.37
N ILE A 47 -9.28 -1.48 -17.82
CA ILE A 47 -10.22 -2.33 -17.08
C ILE A 47 -9.62 -3.73 -16.86
N GLY A 48 -9.02 -4.33 -17.88
CA GLY A 48 -8.34 -5.63 -17.76
C GLY A 48 -7.22 -5.61 -16.73
N VAL A 49 -6.41 -4.54 -16.70
CA VAL A 49 -5.35 -4.35 -15.70
C VAL A 49 -5.92 -4.20 -14.30
N TRP A 50 -7.03 -3.48 -14.10
CA TRP A 50 -7.70 -3.37 -12.81
C TRP A 50 -8.16 -4.74 -12.28
N ILE A 51 -8.79 -5.54 -13.12
CA ILE A 51 -9.24 -6.90 -12.76
C ILE A 51 -8.03 -7.75 -12.38
N PHE A 52 -6.98 -7.74 -13.20
CA PHE A 52 -5.76 -8.50 -12.97
C PHE A 52 -5.07 -8.10 -11.65
N ALA A 53 -4.87 -6.80 -11.42
CA ALA A 53 -4.29 -6.28 -10.18
C ALA A 53 -5.16 -6.59 -8.96
N GLY A 54 -6.48 -6.61 -9.11
CA GLY A 54 -7.42 -7.02 -8.05
C GLY A 54 -7.27 -8.50 -7.67
N ILE A 55 -7.16 -9.40 -8.65
CA ILE A 55 -6.92 -10.83 -8.41
C ILE A 55 -5.56 -11.05 -7.73
N LEU A 56 -4.52 -10.35 -8.18
CA LEU A 56 -3.19 -10.41 -7.59
C LEU A 56 -3.21 -9.93 -6.12
N SER A 57 -3.87 -8.80 -5.85
CA SER A 57 -4.01 -8.24 -4.50
C SER A 57 -4.81 -9.16 -3.58
N LEU A 58 -5.89 -9.78 -4.09
CA LEU A 58 -6.68 -10.75 -3.34
C LEU A 58 -5.86 -11.99 -2.99
N SER A 59 -5.10 -12.51 -3.94
CA SER A 59 -4.21 -13.67 -3.72
C SER A 59 -3.17 -13.37 -2.64
N GLY A 60 -2.55 -12.18 -2.68
CA GLY A 60 -1.63 -11.70 -1.65
C GLY A 60 -2.30 -11.58 -0.27
N ALA A 61 -3.49 -10.98 -0.21
CA ALA A 61 -4.24 -10.82 1.02
C ALA A 61 -4.61 -12.17 1.68
N LEU A 62 -4.96 -13.18 0.88
CA LEU A 62 -5.25 -14.53 1.37
C LEU A 62 -4.00 -15.20 1.94
N GLY A 63 -2.86 -15.11 1.26
CA GLY A 63 -1.58 -15.62 1.78
C GLY A 63 -1.18 -14.95 3.11
N TYR A 64 -1.41 -13.64 3.23
CA TYR A 64 -1.18 -12.90 4.46
C TYR A 64 -2.16 -13.27 5.58
N ALA A 65 -3.40 -13.61 5.25
CA ALA A 65 -4.37 -14.08 6.22
C ALA A 65 -3.93 -15.42 6.84
N GLU A 66 -3.38 -16.34 6.03
CA GLU A 66 -2.81 -17.60 6.51
C GLU A 66 -1.60 -17.34 7.42
N LEU A 67 -0.66 -16.49 6.98
CA LEU A 67 0.53 -16.14 7.75
C LEU A 67 0.19 -15.44 9.08
N GLY A 68 -0.79 -14.54 9.08
CA GLY A 68 -1.30 -13.90 10.29
C GLY A 68 -2.05 -14.85 11.22
N GLY A 69 -2.65 -15.90 10.68
CA GLY A 69 -3.22 -17.01 11.45
C GLY A 69 -2.15 -17.87 12.13
N ALA A 70 -1.05 -18.14 11.42
CA ALA A 70 0.06 -19.00 11.86
C ALA A 70 1.02 -18.28 12.84
N ILE A 71 1.27 -16.99 12.63
CA ILE A 71 2.20 -16.17 13.43
C ILE A 71 1.41 -15.00 14.04
N PRO A 72 0.75 -15.19 15.20
CA PRO A 72 -0.11 -14.18 15.83
C PRO A 72 0.70 -13.17 16.67
N GLU A 73 1.79 -12.66 16.10
CA GLU A 73 2.67 -11.66 16.71
C GLU A 73 2.40 -10.28 16.10
N THR A 74 2.49 -9.22 16.91
CA THR A 74 2.35 -7.84 16.42
C THR A 74 3.60 -7.46 15.62
N GLY A 75 3.41 -6.85 14.43
CA GLY A 75 4.51 -6.35 13.60
C GLY A 75 4.44 -6.78 12.13
N GLY A 76 3.45 -7.59 11.75
CA GLY A 76 3.15 -7.94 10.35
C GLY A 76 4.35 -8.50 9.60
N GLU A 77 4.58 -7.98 8.39
CA GLU A 77 5.63 -8.42 7.45
C GLU A 77 7.02 -8.46 8.05
N TYR A 78 7.38 -7.48 8.88
CA TYR A 78 8.69 -7.44 9.52
C TYR A 78 8.94 -8.71 10.35
N VAL A 79 7.92 -9.14 11.11
CA VAL A 79 8.02 -10.35 11.94
C VAL A 79 8.07 -11.59 11.08
N TYR A 80 7.28 -11.64 10.01
CA TYR A 80 7.25 -12.79 9.09
C TYR A 80 8.62 -12.99 8.42
N LEU A 81 9.19 -11.92 7.84
CA LEU A 81 10.48 -11.96 7.19
C LEU A 81 11.63 -12.23 8.16
N ARG A 82 11.58 -11.62 9.35
CA ARG A 82 12.58 -11.86 10.39
C ARG A 82 12.58 -13.32 10.87
N ARG A 83 11.40 -13.95 10.94
CA ARG A 83 11.26 -15.34 11.40
C ARG A 83 11.68 -16.34 10.33
N ALA A 84 11.38 -16.05 9.07
CA ALA A 84 11.71 -16.93 7.93
C ALA A 84 13.19 -16.85 7.54
N TYR A 85 13.76 -15.64 7.46
CA TYR A 85 15.08 -15.39 6.86
C TYR A 85 16.11 -14.80 7.83
N GLY A 86 15.72 -14.56 9.08
CA GLY A 86 16.60 -14.04 10.12
C GLY A 86 16.62 -12.51 10.23
N ARG A 87 17.47 -12.01 11.13
CA ARG A 87 17.47 -10.61 11.56
C ARG A 87 17.82 -9.62 10.44
N MET A 88 18.72 -9.99 9.54
CA MET A 88 19.20 -9.10 8.48
C MET A 88 18.09 -8.78 7.49
N THR A 89 17.35 -9.78 7.01
CA THR A 89 16.22 -9.57 6.08
C THR A 89 15.11 -8.74 6.72
N GLY A 90 14.80 -8.98 8.00
CA GLY A 90 13.87 -8.13 8.74
C GLY A 90 14.34 -6.67 8.82
N PHE A 91 15.63 -6.43 9.08
CA PHE A 91 16.21 -5.09 9.11
C PHE A 91 16.14 -4.40 7.75
N VAL A 92 16.56 -5.07 6.67
CA VAL A 92 16.51 -4.51 5.31
C VAL A 92 15.07 -4.17 4.93
N TYR A 93 14.12 -5.05 5.23
CA TYR A 93 12.70 -4.76 5.01
C TYR A 93 12.25 -3.51 5.77
N GLY A 94 12.56 -3.40 7.07
CA GLY A 94 12.22 -2.21 7.86
C GLY A 94 12.85 -0.93 7.31
N TRP A 95 14.12 -1.01 6.88
CA TRP A 95 14.83 0.11 6.27
C TRP A 95 14.18 0.55 4.95
N THR A 96 13.89 -0.39 4.06
CA THR A 96 13.21 -0.10 2.77
C THR A 96 11.82 0.49 2.99
N GLN A 97 11.06 -0.05 3.94
CA GLN A 97 9.74 0.47 4.26
C GLN A 97 9.80 1.91 4.78
N PHE A 98 10.74 2.21 5.67
CA PHE A 98 10.85 3.52 6.30
C PHE A 98 11.46 4.58 5.35
N VAL A 99 12.61 4.29 4.75
CA VAL A 99 13.39 5.26 3.96
C VAL A 99 12.85 5.43 2.56
N VAL A 100 12.29 4.38 1.96
CA VAL A 100 11.89 4.37 0.55
C VAL A 100 10.37 4.33 0.40
N ALA A 101 9.70 3.29 0.89
CA ALA A 101 8.30 3.05 0.53
C ALA A 101 7.33 4.07 1.15
N LYS A 102 7.37 4.24 2.48
CA LYS A 102 6.42 5.12 3.18
C LYS A 102 6.72 6.60 2.95
N SER A 103 7.99 6.99 2.90
CA SER A 103 8.41 8.36 2.55
C SER A 103 7.99 8.74 1.13
N ALA A 104 8.22 7.88 0.13
CA ALA A 104 7.81 8.12 -1.24
C ALA A 104 6.28 8.19 -1.37
N SER A 105 5.54 7.33 -0.66
CA SER A 105 4.07 7.37 -0.67
C SER A 105 3.52 8.69 -0.13
N VAL A 106 4.06 9.19 1.00
CA VAL A 106 3.67 10.50 1.56
C VAL A 106 4.00 11.64 0.58
N ALA A 107 5.19 11.62 -0.02
CA ALA A 107 5.59 12.61 -1.01
C ALA A 107 4.70 12.58 -2.27
N ALA A 108 4.36 11.39 -2.77
CA ALA A 108 3.48 11.20 -3.92
C ALA A 108 2.07 11.74 -3.66
N ILE A 109 1.50 11.45 -2.48
CA ILE A 109 0.17 11.94 -2.11
C ILE A 109 0.15 13.47 -1.97
N ALA A 110 1.18 14.05 -1.33
CA ALA A 110 1.29 15.51 -1.22
C ALA A 110 1.46 16.18 -2.60
N THR A 111 2.25 15.57 -3.48
CA THR A 111 2.43 16.04 -4.87
C THR A 111 1.11 15.95 -5.64
N ALA A 112 0.37 14.85 -5.51
CA ALA A 112 -0.94 14.69 -6.14
C ALA A 112 -1.95 15.75 -5.66
N PHE A 113 -1.95 16.07 -4.36
CA PHE A 113 -2.77 17.15 -3.83
C PHE A 113 -2.43 18.49 -4.51
N MET A 114 -1.14 18.82 -4.59
CA MET A 114 -0.70 20.05 -5.25
C MET A 114 -1.05 20.06 -6.75
N LEU A 115 -0.96 18.92 -7.43
CA LEU A 115 -1.35 18.78 -8.83
C LEU A 115 -2.84 19.05 -9.07
N TYR A 116 -3.72 18.73 -8.12
CA TYR A 116 -5.12 19.17 -8.21
C TYR A 116 -5.26 20.66 -7.95
N LEU A 117 -4.43 21.24 -7.07
CA LEU A 117 -4.47 22.65 -6.75
C LEU A 117 -4.00 23.55 -7.90
N THR A 118 -3.13 23.05 -8.79
CA THR A 118 -2.69 23.79 -9.99
C THR A 118 -3.84 24.11 -10.95
N TYR A 119 -4.93 23.33 -10.92
CA TYR A 119 -6.12 23.64 -11.70
C TYR A 119 -6.72 25.00 -11.32
N PHE A 120 -6.73 25.32 -10.01
CA PHE A 120 -7.23 26.60 -9.49
C PHE A 120 -6.16 27.69 -9.46
N PHE A 121 -4.90 27.30 -9.25
CA PHE A 121 -3.76 28.20 -9.18
C PHE A 121 -2.68 27.75 -10.16
N PRO A 122 -2.83 28.04 -11.47
CA PRO A 122 -1.86 27.65 -12.50
C PRO A 122 -0.45 28.19 -12.25
N GLY A 123 -0.33 29.30 -11.51
CA GLY A 123 0.97 29.84 -11.07
C GLY A 123 1.80 28.90 -10.20
N LEU A 124 1.25 27.79 -9.68
CA LEU A 124 2.03 26.78 -8.97
C LEU A 124 2.95 25.97 -9.89
N THR A 125 2.66 25.89 -11.18
CA THR A 125 3.53 25.18 -12.15
C THR A 125 4.64 26.05 -12.70
N SER A 126 4.67 27.35 -12.40
CA SER A 126 5.75 28.21 -12.87
C SER A 126 7.06 27.84 -12.19
N ASP A 127 8.13 27.92 -12.98
CA ASP A 127 9.48 27.72 -12.49
C ASP A 127 9.87 28.93 -11.62
N ILE A 128 10.15 28.67 -10.33
CA ILE A 128 10.63 29.68 -9.39
C ILE A 128 12.14 29.84 -9.54
N TRP A 129 12.83 28.71 -9.74
CA TRP A 129 14.27 28.68 -9.95
C TRP A 129 14.62 27.53 -10.89
N THR A 130 15.42 27.83 -11.90
CA THR A 130 15.95 26.84 -12.82
C THR A 130 17.46 26.93 -12.83
N TRP A 131 18.12 25.82 -12.54
CA TRP A 131 19.55 25.66 -12.74
C TRP A 131 19.78 24.69 -13.88
N GLN A 132 20.60 25.12 -14.84
CA GLN A 132 20.94 24.32 -16.00
C GLN A 132 22.46 24.31 -16.15
N ASP A 133 23.03 23.12 -16.17
CA ASP A 133 24.47 22.93 -16.40
C ASP A 133 24.71 21.72 -17.33
N SER A 134 25.83 21.74 -18.02
CA SER A 134 26.24 20.66 -18.92
C SER A 134 27.34 19.85 -18.25
N ILE A 135 26.98 18.69 -17.70
CA ILE A 135 27.93 17.78 -17.06
C ILE A 135 28.08 16.54 -17.95
N ALA A 136 29.31 16.26 -18.37
CA ALA A 136 29.65 15.11 -19.23
C ALA A 136 28.83 15.03 -20.54
N GLY A 137 28.54 16.18 -21.16
CA GLY A 137 27.80 16.26 -22.42
C GLY A 137 26.28 16.04 -22.29
N ARG A 138 25.75 15.94 -21.06
CA ARG A 138 24.31 15.91 -20.79
C ARG A 138 23.89 17.19 -20.09
N THR A 139 22.84 17.84 -20.61
CA THR A 139 22.23 18.99 -19.96
C THR A 139 21.39 18.53 -18.77
N LEU A 140 21.85 18.82 -17.56
CA LEU A 140 21.09 18.61 -16.34
C LEU A 140 20.32 19.90 -16.04
N THR A 141 18.99 19.80 -16.04
CA THR A 141 18.10 20.91 -15.65
C THR A 141 17.43 20.56 -14.33
N LEU A 142 17.74 21.32 -13.29
CA LEU A 142 17.06 21.27 -12.00
C LEU A 142 16.07 22.41 -11.95
N ARG A 143 14.78 22.08 -11.89
CA ARG A 143 13.70 23.06 -11.80
C ARG A 143 13.05 22.96 -10.42
N LEU A 144 12.96 24.09 -9.74
CA LEU A 144 12.18 24.28 -8.53
C LEU A 144 10.88 24.99 -8.89
N THR A 145 9.77 24.31 -8.68
CA THR A 145 8.42 24.83 -8.96
C THR A 145 7.64 25.11 -7.67
N GLY A 146 6.63 25.98 -7.74
CA GLY A 146 5.71 26.23 -6.63
C GLY A 146 5.00 24.96 -6.15
N LEU A 147 4.78 24.01 -7.06
CA LEU A 147 4.23 22.69 -6.79
C LEU A 147 5.09 21.90 -5.79
N GLN A 148 6.41 21.84 -6.01
CA GLN A 148 7.33 21.10 -5.13
C GLN A 148 7.42 21.73 -3.73
N LEU A 149 7.47 23.07 -3.66
CA LEU A 149 7.46 23.80 -2.39
C LEU A 149 6.14 23.61 -1.64
N GLY A 150 5.02 23.71 -2.34
CA GLY A 150 3.69 23.47 -1.75
C GLY A 150 3.52 22.03 -1.25
N ALA A 151 4.04 21.04 -1.99
CA ALA A 151 3.99 19.64 -1.58
C ALA A 151 4.84 19.43 -0.31
N THR A 152 6.03 20.04 -0.25
CA THR A 152 6.90 20.00 0.94
C THR A 152 6.21 20.66 2.14
N LEU A 153 5.61 21.84 1.96
CA LEU A 153 4.87 22.53 3.01
C LEU A 153 3.67 21.70 3.50
N MET A 154 2.95 21.05 2.59
CA MET A 154 1.85 20.15 2.93
C MET A 154 2.32 18.98 3.79
N VAL A 155 3.44 18.34 3.44
CA VAL A 155 4.02 17.26 4.25
C VAL A 155 4.39 17.77 5.65
N LEU A 156 5.02 18.94 5.76
CA LEU A 156 5.37 19.53 7.05
C LEU A 156 4.12 19.86 7.89
N LEU A 157 3.08 20.42 7.27
CA LEU A 157 1.82 20.75 7.93
C LEU A 157 1.14 19.49 8.48
N VAL A 158 0.97 18.46 7.64
CA VAL A 158 0.33 17.20 8.06
C VAL A 158 1.19 16.50 9.13
N SER A 159 2.51 16.54 9.01
CA SER A 159 3.41 16.00 10.04
C SER A 159 3.25 16.75 11.36
N GLY A 160 3.21 18.09 11.34
CA GLY A 160 2.96 18.91 12.52
C GLY A 160 1.62 18.60 13.18
N LEU A 161 0.54 18.47 12.40
CA LEU A 161 -0.78 18.09 12.92
C LEU A 161 -0.78 16.70 13.58
N ASN A 162 -0.03 15.75 13.01
CA ASN A 162 0.11 14.42 13.60
C ASN A 162 0.88 14.44 14.92
N VAL A 163 1.87 15.33 15.08
CA VAL A 163 2.60 15.53 16.35
C VAL A 163 1.72 16.20 17.41
N LEU A 164 0.84 17.14 17.01
CA LEU A 164 0.00 17.92 17.93
C LEU A 164 -1.18 17.13 18.53
N GLY A 165 -1.63 16.03 17.90
CA GLY A 165 -2.66 15.19 18.51
C GLY A 165 -3.31 14.15 17.59
N VAL A 166 -3.11 12.88 17.93
CA VAL A 166 -3.64 11.72 17.19
C VAL A 166 -5.17 11.69 17.14
N ARG A 167 -5.87 12.15 18.18
CA ARG A 167 -7.35 12.17 18.20
C ARG A 167 -7.93 13.16 17.20
N ARG A 168 -7.33 14.35 17.06
CA ARG A 168 -7.75 15.37 16.11
C ARG A 168 -7.43 14.93 14.67
N SER A 169 -6.24 14.36 14.46
CA SER A 169 -5.85 13.76 13.17
C SER A 169 -6.83 12.66 12.74
N GLY A 170 -7.23 11.77 13.66
CA GLY A 170 -8.20 10.71 13.38
C GLY A 170 -9.59 11.21 12.96
N ALA A 171 -10.08 12.28 13.59
CA ALA A 171 -11.36 12.89 13.19
C ALA A 171 -11.28 13.50 11.79
N VAL A 172 -10.22 14.26 11.50
CA VAL A 172 -9.95 14.84 10.17
C VAL A 172 -9.86 13.75 9.10
N GLN A 173 -9.11 12.67 9.37
CA GLN A 173 -8.99 11.52 8.49
C GLN A 173 -10.35 10.87 8.19
N THR A 174 -11.22 10.77 9.19
CA THR A 174 -12.56 10.18 9.03
C THR A 174 -13.42 11.04 8.11
N VAL A 175 -13.41 12.36 8.30
CA VAL A 175 -14.11 13.31 7.41
C VAL A 175 -13.61 13.17 5.98
N PHE A 176 -12.29 13.22 5.75
CA PHE A 176 -11.73 13.03 4.40
C PHE A 176 -12.12 11.67 3.80
N THR A 177 -12.21 10.63 4.62
CA THR A 177 -12.59 9.29 4.17
C THR A 177 -14.06 9.20 3.78
N LEU A 178 -14.95 9.85 4.52
CA LEU A 178 -16.36 9.92 4.16
C LEU A 178 -16.58 10.81 2.93
N SER A 179 -15.90 11.96 2.87
CA SER A 179 -16.00 12.89 1.74
C SER A 179 -15.56 12.25 0.43
N LYS A 180 -14.42 11.54 0.40
CA LYS A 180 -13.94 10.87 -0.83
C LYS A 180 -14.92 9.77 -1.30
N LEU A 181 -15.52 9.02 -0.36
CA LEU A 181 -16.52 8.01 -0.68
C LEU A 181 -17.81 8.65 -1.21
N GLY A 182 -18.22 9.77 -0.61
CA GLY A 182 -19.36 10.56 -1.07
C GLY A 182 -19.17 11.08 -2.49
N VAL A 183 -18.01 11.70 -2.79
CA VAL A 183 -17.68 12.16 -4.14
C VAL A 183 -17.70 11.02 -5.15
N LEU A 184 -17.11 9.87 -4.80
CA LEU A 184 -17.12 8.69 -5.67
C LEU A 184 -18.54 8.20 -5.93
N ALA A 185 -19.39 8.12 -4.90
CA ALA A 185 -20.78 7.72 -5.05
C ALA A 185 -21.56 8.71 -5.95
N VAL A 186 -21.36 10.01 -5.76
CA VAL A 186 -21.98 11.05 -6.60
C VAL A 186 -21.53 10.90 -8.05
N LEU A 187 -20.24 10.70 -8.32
CA LEU A 187 -19.73 10.51 -9.69
C LEU A 187 -20.34 9.27 -10.36
N ILE A 188 -20.50 8.17 -9.63
CA ILE A 188 -21.15 6.96 -10.15
C ILE A 188 -22.61 7.25 -10.50
N VAL A 189 -23.37 7.86 -9.58
CA VAL A 189 -24.79 8.18 -9.79
C VAL A 189 -24.97 9.15 -10.95
N LEU A 190 -24.20 10.24 -11.01
CA LEU A 190 -24.26 11.20 -12.11
C LEU A 190 -23.89 10.56 -13.44
N GLY A 191 -22.85 9.71 -13.47
CA GLY A 191 -22.45 8.99 -14.67
C GLY A 191 -23.53 8.05 -15.20
N LEU A 192 -24.32 7.43 -14.32
CA LEU A 192 -25.42 6.52 -14.70
C LEU A 192 -26.71 7.27 -15.08
N VAL A 193 -27.01 8.39 -14.42
CA VAL A 193 -28.26 9.14 -14.63
C VAL A 193 -28.16 10.14 -15.78
N LEU A 194 -27.05 10.86 -15.89
CA LEU A 194 -26.83 11.89 -16.91
C LEU A 194 -26.07 11.36 -18.14
N GLY A 195 -25.49 10.17 -18.07
CA GLY A 195 -24.67 9.62 -19.13
C GLY A 195 -25.49 9.15 -20.33
N HIS A 196 -25.27 9.76 -21.49
CA HIS A 196 -25.63 9.16 -22.78
C HIS A 196 -24.58 8.13 -23.18
N GLY A 197 -24.54 7.01 -22.44
CA GLY A 197 -23.51 5.98 -22.60
C GLY A 197 -23.57 5.28 -23.96
N SER A 198 -22.41 5.14 -24.59
CA SER A 198 -22.21 4.30 -25.78
C SER A 198 -21.11 3.28 -25.53
N PHE A 199 -21.31 2.04 -25.99
CA PHE A 199 -20.27 1.01 -25.94
C PHE A 199 -19.02 1.39 -26.76
N SER A 200 -19.12 2.35 -27.69
CA SER A 200 -17.97 2.84 -28.45
C SER A 200 -16.88 3.44 -27.54
N HIS A 201 -17.23 3.98 -26.38
CA HIS A 201 -16.25 4.57 -25.45
C HIS A 201 -15.25 3.55 -24.89
N PHE A 202 -15.59 2.26 -24.85
CA PHE A 202 -14.65 1.22 -24.40
C PHE A 202 -13.53 0.94 -25.42
N TYR A 203 -13.78 1.27 -26.69
CA TYR A 203 -12.87 0.98 -27.80
C TYR A 203 -12.16 2.22 -28.35
N GLN A 204 -12.57 3.42 -27.93
CA GLN A 204 -11.92 4.67 -28.32
C GLN A 204 -10.46 4.68 -27.84
N SER A 205 -9.54 4.80 -28.80
CA SER A 205 -8.13 4.99 -28.53
C SER A 205 -7.86 6.44 -28.16
N VAL A 206 -7.25 6.65 -27.01
CA VAL A 206 -6.73 7.95 -26.56
C VAL A 206 -5.27 8.06 -26.99
N PRO A 207 -4.79 9.27 -27.36
CA PRO A 207 -3.36 9.49 -27.57
C PRO A 207 -2.56 8.99 -26.35
N HIS A 208 -1.59 8.13 -26.62
CA HIS A 208 -0.67 7.57 -25.64
C HIS A 208 0.76 7.69 -26.19
N ASP A 209 1.75 7.58 -25.31
CA ASP A 209 3.15 7.71 -25.71
C ASP A 209 3.55 6.59 -26.68
N ALA A 210 3.61 6.91 -27.98
CA ALA A 210 3.89 5.96 -29.07
C ALA A 210 5.29 5.31 -28.99
N ARG A 211 6.14 5.76 -28.06
CA ARG A 211 7.47 5.22 -27.79
C ARG A 211 7.44 4.04 -26.83
N GLU A 212 6.36 3.86 -26.07
CA GLU A 212 6.23 2.75 -25.12
C GLU A 212 5.70 1.50 -25.82
N SER A 213 6.34 0.36 -25.58
CA SER A 213 5.78 -0.92 -26.00
C SER A 213 4.52 -1.23 -25.18
N PHE A 214 3.57 -1.98 -25.77
CA PHE A 214 2.36 -2.39 -25.08
C PHE A 214 2.64 -3.00 -23.70
N PHE A 215 3.64 -3.89 -23.61
CA PHE A 215 4.02 -4.54 -22.36
C PHE A 215 4.60 -3.57 -21.33
N ALA A 216 5.37 -2.57 -21.77
CA ALA A 216 5.89 -1.54 -20.88
C ALA A 216 4.75 -0.68 -20.30
N GLY A 217 3.85 -0.19 -21.16
CA GLY A 217 2.70 0.60 -20.72
C GLY A 217 1.74 -0.19 -19.82
N ALA A 218 1.48 -1.46 -20.15
CA ALA A 218 0.68 -2.36 -19.32
C ALA A 218 1.35 -2.64 -17.96
N GLY A 219 2.68 -2.75 -17.93
CA GLY A 219 3.46 -2.90 -16.70
C GLY A 219 3.33 -1.68 -15.78
N VAL A 220 3.49 -0.47 -16.33
CA VAL A 220 3.29 0.79 -15.58
C VAL A 220 1.86 0.91 -15.07
N ALA A 221 0.88 0.57 -15.90
CA ALA A 221 -0.52 0.55 -15.51
C ALA A 221 -0.79 -0.45 -14.37
N THR A 222 -0.16 -1.62 -14.41
CA THR A 222 -0.31 -2.65 -13.36
C THR A 222 0.30 -2.18 -12.04
N VAL A 223 1.49 -1.58 -12.07
CA VAL A 223 2.12 -1.00 -10.87
C VAL A 223 1.24 0.12 -10.29
N SER A 224 0.65 0.95 -11.14
CA SER A 224 -0.25 2.02 -10.73
C SER A 224 -1.53 1.48 -10.08
N ALA A 225 -2.12 0.42 -10.64
CA ALA A 225 -3.28 -0.26 -10.09
C ALA A 225 -2.96 -0.93 -8.74
N LEU A 226 -1.79 -1.57 -8.61
CA LEU A 226 -1.34 -2.16 -7.35
C LEU A 226 -1.12 -1.10 -6.26
N TRP A 227 -0.62 0.08 -6.62
CA TRP A 227 -0.54 1.21 -5.70
C TRP A 227 -1.93 1.69 -5.25
N ALA A 228 -2.92 1.66 -6.14
CA ALA A 228 -4.30 1.99 -5.77
C ALA A 228 -4.96 0.95 -4.86
N TYR A 229 -4.52 -0.31 -4.91
CA TYR A 229 -4.97 -1.37 -4.01
C TYR A 229 -4.16 -1.46 -2.70
N ASP A 230 -3.16 -0.60 -2.49
CA ASP A 230 -2.31 -0.63 -1.29
C ASP A 230 -3.15 -0.57 0.00
N GLY A 231 -2.79 -1.39 0.99
CA GLY A 231 -3.40 -1.40 2.31
C GLY A 231 -4.02 -2.72 2.78
N TRP A 232 -4.18 -3.73 1.93
CA TRP A 232 -4.62 -5.08 2.36
C TRP A 232 -3.69 -5.70 3.40
N ASN A 233 -2.38 -5.46 3.30
CA ASN A 233 -1.36 -6.00 4.18
C ASN A 233 -1.35 -5.38 5.58
N ASN A 234 -1.94 -4.19 5.77
CA ASN A 234 -1.95 -3.47 7.04
C ASN A 234 -2.70 -4.24 8.15
N LEU A 235 -3.63 -5.14 7.82
CA LEU A 235 -4.32 -5.98 8.80
C LEU A 235 -3.37 -6.85 9.62
N SER A 236 -2.29 -7.34 9.00
CA SER A 236 -1.30 -8.19 9.66
C SER A 236 -0.57 -7.47 10.80
N MET A 237 -0.56 -6.13 10.77
CA MET A 237 0.09 -5.30 11.78
C MET A 237 -0.78 -5.10 13.04
N VAL A 238 -2.10 -5.29 12.92
CA VAL A 238 -3.05 -5.10 14.02
C VAL A 238 -3.29 -6.43 14.74
N ARG A 239 -2.98 -6.47 16.03
CA ARG A 239 -3.19 -7.66 16.87
C ARG A 239 -4.68 -7.97 17.02
N ARG A 240 -5.19 -8.98 16.30
CA ARG A 240 -6.50 -9.59 16.58
C ARG A 240 -6.40 -10.47 17.84
N ARG A 241 -7.31 -10.31 18.80
CA ARG A 241 -7.62 -11.44 19.69
C ARG A 241 -8.30 -12.49 18.82
N ARG A 242 -7.81 -13.74 18.84
CA ARG A 242 -8.69 -14.87 18.52
C ARG A 242 -9.88 -14.76 19.47
N ALA A 243 -11.09 -14.66 18.93
CA ALA A 243 -12.30 -14.78 19.76
C ALA A 243 -12.14 -16.08 20.54
N ALA A 244 -12.26 -16.01 21.87
CA ALA A 244 -12.34 -17.22 22.66
C ALA A 244 -13.59 -17.95 22.19
N VAL A 245 -13.43 -19.09 21.51
CA VAL A 245 -14.54 -19.96 21.16
C VAL A 245 -15.20 -20.38 22.48
N PRO A 246 -16.46 -19.98 22.75
CA PRO A 246 -17.15 -20.41 23.96
C PRO A 246 -17.27 -21.94 23.90
N GLY A 247 -16.77 -22.64 24.92
CA GLY A 247 -16.90 -24.10 25.05
C GLY A 247 -15.63 -24.94 24.83
N ARG A 248 -14.52 -24.39 24.32
CA ARG A 248 -13.25 -25.16 24.26
C ARG A 248 -12.47 -25.01 25.56
N SER A 249 -12.75 -25.91 26.51
CA SER A 249 -12.11 -25.97 27.81
C SER A 249 -10.58 -25.97 27.68
N ARG A 250 -9.90 -25.11 28.46
CA ARG A 250 -8.43 -24.99 28.50
C ARG A 250 -7.70 -26.24 29.02
N ARG A 251 -8.40 -27.33 29.33
CA ARG A 251 -7.82 -28.53 29.93
C ARG A 251 -7.26 -29.54 28.92
N HIS A 252 -7.63 -29.47 27.64
CA HIS A 252 -7.21 -30.49 26.66
C HIS A 252 -5.90 -30.19 25.90
N PHE A 253 -5.30 -29.01 26.09
CA PHE A 253 -4.12 -28.56 25.33
C PHE A 253 -2.78 -28.69 26.08
N ARG A 254 -2.73 -29.44 27.18
CA ARG A 254 -1.46 -29.72 27.89
C ARG A 254 -0.75 -30.99 27.36
N GLY A 255 -1.44 -31.88 26.65
CA GLY A 255 -0.86 -33.13 26.12
C GLY A 255 -0.23 -33.02 24.73
N HIS A 256 -0.75 -32.18 23.83
CA HIS A 256 -0.29 -32.12 22.44
C HIS A 256 0.90 -31.17 22.19
N ARG A 257 1.26 -30.30 23.14
CA ARG A 257 2.41 -29.38 22.97
C ARG A 257 3.75 -30.10 22.95
N SER A 258 3.89 -31.26 23.58
CA SER A 258 5.15 -32.01 23.55
C SER A 258 5.38 -32.63 22.17
N ALA A 259 4.36 -33.27 21.57
CA ALA A 259 4.48 -33.92 20.27
C ALA A 259 4.81 -32.94 19.13
N ASP A 260 4.15 -31.77 19.07
CA ASP A 260 4.38 -30.78 18.01
C ASP A 260 5.73 -30.06 18.18
N LEU A 261 6.20 -29.84 19.42
CA LEU A 261 7.56 -29.33 19.65
C LEU A 261 8.61 -30.38 19.29
N HIS A 262 8.37 -31.67 19.54
CA HIS A 262 9.29 -32.74 19.14
C HIS A 262 9.35 -32.91 17.61
N LEU A 263 8.24 -32.77 16.89
CA LEU A 263 8.21 -32.76 15.42
C LEU A 263 8.91 -31.53 14.84
N CYS A 264 8.66 -30.34 15.41
CA CYS A 264 9.31 -29.10 14.99
C CYS A 264 10.82 -29.09 15.31
N TYR A 265 11.23 -29.72 16.43
CA TYR A 265 12.63 -29.92 16.78
C TYR A 265 13.29 -30.98 15.89
N ALA A 266 12.63 -32.11 15.61
CA ALA A 266 13.13 -33.15 14.72
C ALA A 266 13.33 -32.63 13.29
N GLN A 267 12.42 -31.79 12.78
CA GLN A 267 12.57 -31.15 11.48
C GLN A 267 13.74 -30.14 11.45
N ARG A 268 14.01 -29.41 12.54
CA ARG A 268 15.20 -28.54 12.65
C ARG A 268 16.51 -29.32 12.70
N VAL A 269 16.54 -30.48 13.36
CA VAL A 269 17.74 -31.33 13.45
C VAL A 269 18.04 -31.99 12.10
N ASN A 270 17.02 -32.49 11.39
CA ASN A 270 17.21 -33.07 10.05
C ASN A 270 17.61 -32.03 9.01
N ALA A 271 17.04 -30.82 9.03
CA ALA A 271 17.44 -29.74 8.12
C ALA A 271 18.90 -29.30 8.34
N ARG A 272 19.37 -29.26 9.59
CA ARG A 272 20.79 -28.97 9.90
C ARG A 272 21.74 -30.11 9.50
N ARG A 273 21.33 -31.37 9.65
CA ARG A 273 22.12 -32.51 9.17
C ARG A 273 22.24 -32.49 7.65
N LEU A 274 21.14 -32.30 6.92
CA LEU A 274 21.15 -32.16 5.46
C LEU A 274 22.03 -31.01 4.97
N ALA A 275 21.96 -29.84 5.62
CA ALA A 275 22.83 -28.71 5.30
C ALA A 275 24.33 -29.00 5.53
N ASN A 276 24.67 -29.69 6.62
CA ASN A 276 26.07 -30.06 6.91
C ASN A 276 26.60 -31.16 5.99
N THR A 277 25.77 -32.12 5.57
CA THR A 277 26.18 -33.16 4.60
C THR A 277 26.36 -32.59 3.19
N LEU A 278 25.61 -31.54 2.82
CA LEU A 278 25.78 -30.82 1.55
C LEU A 278 27.03 -29.91 1.58
N CYS A 279 27.33 -29.26 2.70
CA CYS A 279 28.56 -28.48 2.88
C CYS A 279 29.84 -29.33 2.95
N ALA A 280 29.76 -30.61 3.32
CA ALA A 280 30.93 -31.51 3.36
C ALA A 280 31.21 -32.21 2.02
N ARG A 281 30.35 -32.01 1.02
CA ARG A 281 30.50 -32.57 -0.35
C ARG A 281 30.75 -31.50 -1.42
N LEU A 282 30.91 -30.24 -1.01
CA LEU A 282 31.46 -29.13 -1.79
C LEU A 282 32.85 -28.81 -1.27
#